data_AF-A0A7X7DZB0-F1
#
_entry.id   AF-A0A7X7DZB0-F1
#
_cell.length_a   1.000
_cell.length_b   1.000
_cell.length_c   1.000
_cell.angle_alpha   90.00
_cell.angle_beta   90.00
_cell.angle_gamma   90.00
#
_symmetry.space_group_name_H-M   'P 1'
#
loop_
_entity.id
_entity.type
_entity.pdbx_description
1 polymer ?
#
loop_
_entity_poly.entity_id
_entity_poly.type
_entity_poly.pdbx_seq_one_letter_code
_entity_poly.pdbx_strand_id
1 'polypeptide(L)'
;MQSGGTATLRAGTYTFNSITIQTDAHVLYDMSIFDVLDIYIRNDIEISDRSSIEFSGSNAYAPAVRLYTNDQNIVRVGTGVKLTGIIIAPYAEVHLCDGVTCDGALYARKVVLESVANISTGTIDPDGDADGDGVPNYSEYNLRTDPKRPDESKTIGIPNHSMIDNSHDETVFYNYNHYHPQLIQLANS
;
A
#
# COMPACT_ATOMS: atom_id res chain seq x y z
N MET A 1 -2.90 -11.51 19.68
CA MET A 1 -4.07 -12.08 18.97
C MET A 1 -4.13 -13.56 19.25
N GLN A 2 -5.30 -14.11 19.52
CA GLN A 2 -5.45 -15.55 19.77
C GLN A 2 -5.37 -16.33 18.45
N SER A 3 -4.95 -17.59 18.51
CA SER A 3 -4.87 -18.49 17.36
C SER A 3 -6.22 -18.60 16.62
N GLY A 4 -6.20 -18.53 15.28
CA GLY A 4 -7.41 -18.51 14.45
C GLY A 4 -8.24 -17.22 14.55
N GLY A 5 -7.83 -16.26 15.39
CA GLY A 5 -8.53 -15.00 15.58
C GLY A 5 -8.30 -14.03 14.42
N THR A 6 -9.29 -13.20 14.13
CA THR A 6 -9.17 -12.09 13.18
C THR A 6 -9.23 -10.75 13.90
N ALA A 7 -8.32 -9.84 13.60
CA ALA A 7 -8.45 -8.44 14.00
C ALA A 7 -8.38 -7.52 12.78
N THR A 8 -9.22 -6.50 12.78
CA THR A 8 -9.23 -5.48 11.73
C THR A 8 -8.69 -4.18 12.29
N LEU A 9 -7.68 -3.62 11.63
CA LEU A 9 -7.13 -2.30 11.92
C LEU A 9 -7.58 -1.34 10.82
N ARG A 10 -7.89 -0.11 11.22
CA ARG A 10 -8.25 0.97 10.31
C ARG A 10 -7.13 1.99 10.23
N ALA A 11 -7.26 2.95 9.33
CA ALA A 11 -6.38 4.11 9.27
C ALA A 11 -6.19 4.78 10.65
N GLY A 12 -4.97 5.22 10.94
CA GLY A 12 -4.63 5.94 12.17
C GLY A 12 -3.34 5.47 12.82
N THR A 13 -3.15 5.89 14.07
CA THR A 13 -1.95 5.58 14.85
C THR A 13 -2.29 4.66 16.01
N TYR A 14 -1.62 3.51 16.07
CA TYR A 14 -1.75 2.55 17.16
C TYR A 14 -0.43 2.44 17.91
N THR A 15 -0.51 2.33 19.24
CA THR A 15 0.66 2.11 20.08
C THR A 15 0.44 0.89 20.95
N PHE A 16 1.39 -0.03 20.90
CA PHE A 16 1.39 -1.26 21.67
C PHE A 16 2.68 -1.36 22.49
N ASN A 17 2.57 -1.95 23.68
CA ASN A 17 3.77 -2.33 24.42
C ASN A 17 4.47 -3.51 23.74
N SER A 18 3.71 -4.53 23.34
CA SER A 18 4.17 -5.69 22.58
C SER A 18 3.02 -6.23 21.73
N ILE A 19 3.35 -6.97 20.67
CA ILE A 19 2.38 -7.66 19.83
C ILE A 19 2.80 -9.10 19.64
N THR A 20 1.87 -10.01 19.89
CA THR A 20 1.99 -11.42 19.50
C THR A 20 0.84 -11.78 18.59
N ILE A 21 1.14 -12.23 17.38
CA ILE A 21 0.18 -12.80 16.43
C ILE A 21 0.39 -14.30 16.49
N GLN A 22 -0.61 -15.02 17.02
CA GLN A 22 -0.53 -16.47 17.17
C GLN A 22 -0.77 -17.20 15.85
N THR A 23 -0.48 -18.50 15.85
CA THR A 23 -0.60 -19.37 14.69
C THR A 23 -2.01 -19.32 14.08
N ASP A 24 -2.08 -19.28 12.75
CA ASP A 24 -3.32 -19.19 11.98
C ASP A 24 -4.17 -17.93 12.28
N ALA A 25 -3.62 -16.89 12.92
CA ALA A 25 -4.32 -15.63 13.14
C ALA A 25 -4.24 -14.70 11.91
N HIS A 26 -5.25 -13.84 11.76
CA HIS A 26 -5.38 -12.93 10.62
C HIS A 26 -5.50 -11.47 11.07
N VAL A 27 -4.69 -10.60 10.49
CA VAL A 27 -4.76 -9.15 10.67
C VAL A 27 -5.16 -8.54 9.34
N LEU A 28 -6.26 -7.81 9.34
CA LEU A 28 -6.82 -7.18 8.15
C LEU A 28 -6.69 -5.66 8.26
N TYR A 29 -6.11 -5.04 7.23
CA TYR A 29 -6.12 -3.59 7.08
C TYR A 29 -7.35 -3.15 6.29
N ASP A 30 -8.30 -2.51 6.99
CA ASP A 30 -9.51 -1.90 6.43
C ASP A 30 -9.23 -0.41 6.22
N MET A 31 -8.63 -0.10 5.07
CA MET A 31 -8.17 1.25 4.74
C MET A 31 -8.18 1.51 3.24
N SER A 32 -8.32 2.79 2.88
CA SER A 32 -8.14 3.26 1.51
C SER A 32 -6.65 3.37 1.15
N ILE A 33 -6.34 3.46 -0.14
CA ILE A 33 -4.97 3.68 -0.65
C ILE A 33 -4.37 5.03 -0.21
N PHE A 34 -5.21 6.00 0.17
CA PHE A 34 -4.78 7.33 0.65
C PHE A 34 -4.62 7.41 2.16
N ASP A 35 -5.11 6.39 2.87
CA ASP A 35 -5.02 6.34 4.31
C ASP A 35 -3.63 5.90 4.73
N VAL A 36 -3.25 6.27 5.96
CA VAL A 36 -1.99 5.83 6.56
C VAL A 36 -2.29 5.10 7.86
N LEU A 37 -1.56 4.01 8.08
CA LEU A 37 -1.60 3.22 9.30
C LEU A 37 -0.20 3.14 9.91
N ASP A 38 0.00 3.84 11.02
CA ASP A 38 1.24 3.81 11.79
C ASP A 38 1.04 2.95 13.04
N ILE A 39 1.85 1.91 13.20
CA ILE A 39 1.81 0.99 14.34
C ILE A 39 3.15 1.10 15.06
N TYR A 40 3.14 1.62 16.29
CA TYR A 40 4.30 1.72 17.15
C TYR A 40 4.31 0.60 18.19
N ILE A 41 5.37 -0.17 18.22
CA ILE A 41 5.56 -1.30 19.13
C ILE A 41 6.80 -1.01 19.97
N ARG A 42 6.62 -0.92 21.29
CA ARG A 42 7.71 -0.50 22.19
C ARG A 42 8.75 -1.60 22.40
N ASN A 43 8.30 -2.83 22.58
CA ASN A 43 9.11 -3.99 22.91
C ASN A 43 8.94 -5.05 21.81
N ASP A 44 8.57 -6.27 22.20
CA ASP A 44 8.61 -7.44 21.34
C ASP A 44 7.48 -7.46 20.31
N ILE A 45 7.84 -7.90 19.11
CA ILE A 45 6.91 -8.31 18.06
C ILE A 45 7.20 -9.76 17.69
N GLU A 46 6.16 -10.59 17.77
CA GLU A 46 6.23 -12.00 17.36
C GLU A 46 5.07 -12.33 16.43
N ILE A 47 5.40 -12.91 15.28
CA ILE A 47 4.43 -13.38 14.30
C ILE A 47 4.61 -14.88 14.15
N SER A 48 3.64 -15.66 14.60
CA SER A 48 3.66 -17.12 14.54
C SER A 48 3.27 -17.65 13.16
N ASP A 49 3.47 -18.95 12.96
CA ASP A 49 3.33 -19.62 11.66
C ASP A 49 1.94 -19.50 11.04
N ARG A 50 1.87 -19.54 9.71
CA ARG A 50 0.65 -19.52 8.88
C ARG A 50 -0.33 -18.38 9.20
N SER A 51 0.14 -17.34 9.86
CA SER A 51 -0.64 -16.13 10.08
C SER A 51 -0.60 -15.23 8.84
N SER A 52 -1.58 -14.35 8.71
CA SER A 52 -1.60 -13.37 7.62
C SER A 52 -1.87 -11.95 8.12
N ILE A 53 -1.21 -11.00 7.48
CA ILE A 53 -1.29 -9.57 7.73
C ILE A 53 -1.43 -8.90 6.36
N GLU A 54 -2.66 -8.63 5.97
CA GLU A 54 -3.04 -8.30 4.59
C GLU A 54 -4.11 -7.20 4.57
N PHE A 55 -4.28 -6.53 3.43
CA PHE A 55 -5.42 -5.63 3.23
C PHE A 55 -6.72 -6.43 3.07
N SER A 56 -7.83 -5.91 3.59
CA SER A 56 -9.14 -6.55 3.46
C SER A 56 -9.74 -6.44 2.05
N GLY A 57 -9.25 -5.49 1.24
CA GLY A 57 -9.76 -5.19 -0.11
C GLY A 57 -8.69 -5.30 -1.21
N SER A 58 -9.11 -5.04 -2.45
CA SER A 58 -8.26 -5.06 -3.65
C SER A 58 -7.36 -3.85 -3.81
N ASN A 59 -7.66 -2.77 -3.09
CA ASN A 59 -6.99 -1.48 -3.21
C ASN A 59 -6.01 -1.37 -2.04
N ALA A 60 -4.76 -1.67 -2.33
CA ALA A 60 -3.75 -1.90 -1.31
C ALA A 60 -2.47 -1.21 -1.76
N TYR A 61 -1.92 -0.37 -0.89
CA TYR A 61 -0.64 0.29 -1.09
C TYR A 61 0.25 -0.06 0.10
N ALA A 62 1.10 -1.08 -0.04
CA ALA A 62 1.93 -1.57 1.07
C ALA A 62 2.67 -0.44 1.84
N PRO A 63 3.23 0.61 1.20
CA PRO A 63 3.87 1.71 1.91
C PRO A 63 2.97 2.57 2.82
N ALA A 64 1.64 2.43 2.70
CA ALA A 64 0.66 3.08 3.59
C ALA A 64 0.67 2.53 5.01
N VAL A 65 1.18 1.30 5.20
CA VAL A 65 1.24 0.63 6.49
C VAL A 65 2.68 0.60 7.00
N ARG A 66 2.91 1.15 8.19
CA ARG A 66 4.24 1.25 8.80
C ARG A 66 4.21 0.66 10.19
N LEU A 67 4.98 -0.39 10.40
CA LEU A 67 5.19 -1.03 11.69
C LEU A 67 6.55 -0.62 12.22
N TYR A 68 6.57 0.28 13.19
CA TYR A 68 7.78 0.65 13.91
C TYR A 68 7.93 -0.20 15.17
N THR A 69 9.11 -0.79 15.34
CA THR A 69 9.46 -1.46 16.60
C THR A 69 10.81 -0.98 17.11
N ASN A 70 10.89 -0.78 18.43
CA ASN A 70 12.14 -0.48 19.12
C ASN A 70 12.78 -1.73 19.76
N ASP A 71 12.32 -2.92 19.36
CA ASP A 71 12.94 -4.18 19.76
C ASP A 71 14.45 -4.17 19.44
N GLN A 72 15.24 -4.74 20.34
CA GLN A 72 16.69 -4.85 20.23
C GLN A 72 17.14 -6.28 19.90
N ASN A 73 16.22 -7.24 20.01
CA ASN A 73 16.43 -8.67 19.86
C ASN A 73 16.16 -9.11 18.42
N ILE A 74 15.35 -10.15 18.27
CA ILE A 74 14.98 -10.77 17.00
C ILE A 74 13.48 -10.62 16.81
N VAL A 75 13.10 -9.93 15.75
CA VAL A 75 11.73 -9.94 15.22
C VAL A 75 11.58 -11.19 14.38
N ARG A 76 10.94 -12.22 14.95
CA ARG A 76 10.72 -13.49 14.27
C ARG A 76 9.38 -13.48 13.54
N VAL A 77 9.43 -13.81 12.25
CA VAL A 77 8.27 -14.10 11.41
C VAL A 77 8.25 -15.59 11.10
N GLY A 78 7.23 -16.27 11.58
CA GLY A 78 7.05 -17.72 11.47
C GLY A 78 6.90 -18.23 10.04
N THR A 79 6.82 -19.55 9.90
CA THR A 79 6.78 -20.23 8.59
C THR A 79 5.46 -19.97 7.86
N GLY A 80 5.52 -19.72 6.55
CA GLY A 80 4.34 -19.56 5.70
C GLY A 80 3.47 -18.34 6.03
N VAL A 81 4.08 -17.29 6.61
CA VAL A 81 3.38 -16.05 6.94
C VAL A 81 3.26 -15.16 5.70
N LYS A 82 2.10 -14.52 5.55
CA LYS A 82 1.91 -13.43 4.59
C LYS A 82 1.92 -12.09 5.31
N LEU A 83 2.82 -11.20 4.90
CA LEU A 83 2.99 -9.89 5.52
C LEU A 83 2.89 -8.82 4.44
N THR A 84 2.07 -7.80 4.68
CA THR A 84 2.01 -6.60 3.84
C THR A 84 2.37 -5.37 4.66
N GLY A 85 3.22 -4.51 4.12
CA GLY A 85 3.60 -3.23 4.75
C GLY A 85 5.09 -3.02 4.88
N ILE A 86 5.46 -1.96 5.60
CA ILE A 86 6.85 -1.65 5.92
C ILE A 86 7.13 -1.97 7.38
N ILE A 87 8.10 -2.85 7.65
CA ILE A 87 8.62 -3.05 9.02
C ILE A 87 9.89 -2.22 9.21
N ILE A 88 9.91 -1.43 10.28
CA ILE A 88 11.00 -0.54 10.67
C ILE A 88 11.47 -0.97 12.07
N ALA A 89 12.56 -1.73 12.12
CA ALA A 89 13.15 -2.34 13.31
C ALA A 89 14.66 -2.00 13.39
N PRO A 90 15.04 -0.72 13.56
CA PRO A 90 16.42 -0.24 13.37
C PRO A 90 17.44 -0.93 14.29
N TYR A 91 17.00 -1.46 15.43
CA TYR A 91 17.86 -2.10 16.42
C TYR A 91 17.69 -3.61 16.50
N ALA A 92 16.77 -4.22 15.75
CA ALA A 92 16.53 -5.66 15.79
C ALA A 92 17.11 -6.39 14.56
N GLU A 93 17.29 -7.69 14.69
CA GLU A 93 17.37 -8.57 13.51
C GLU A 93 15.96 -9.00 13.12
N VAL A 94 15.60 -8.90 11.84
CA VAL A 94 14.34 -9.44 11.32
C VAL A 94 14.61 -10.77 10.65
N HIS A 95 14.01 -11.84 11.16
CA HIS A 95 14.17 -13.20 10.64
C HIS A 95 12.87 -13.64 9.99
N LEU A 96 12.89 -13.81 8.67
CA LEU A 96 11.78 -14.40 7.92
C LEU A 96 12.05 -15.89 7.73
N CYS A 97 11.21 -16.74 8.34
CA CYS A 97 11.30 -18.18 8.19
C CYS A 97 10.85 -18.67 6.80
N ASP A 98 10.96 -19.98 6.58
CA ASP A 98 10.58 -20.64 5.32
C ASP A 98 9.18 -20.26 4.81
N GLY A 99 9.07 -20.03 3.50
CA GLY A 99 7.81 -19.73 2.82
C GLY A 99 7.12 -18.41 3.20
N VAL A 100 7.82 -17.48 3.87
CA VAL A 100 7.28 -16.15 4.15
C VAL A 100 7.20 -15.31 2.87
N THR A 101 6.04 -14.69 2.63
CA THR A 101 5.84 -13.71 1.57
C THR A 101 5.65 -12.33 2.18
N CYS A 102 6.59 -11.42 1.94
CA CYS A 102 6.51 -10.03 2.36
C CYS A 102 6.24 -9.12 1.16
N ASP A 103 5.09 -8.46 1.13
CA ASP A 103 4.77 -7.40 0.17
C ASP A 103 5.00 -6.02 0.80
N GLY A 104 6.10 -5.36 0.43
CA GLY A 104 6.52 -4.09 1.02
C GLY A 104 8.02 -4.05 1.26
N ALA A 105 8.45 -3.49 2.40
CA ALA A 105 9.87 -3.27 2.68
C ALA A 105 10.25 -3.59 4.14
N LEU A 106 11.48 -4.02 4.35
CA LEU A 106 12.05 -4.26 5.68
C LEU A 106 13.26 -3.35 5.90
N TYR A 107 13.22 -2.58 6.97
CA TYR A 107 14.33 -1.79 7.46
C TYR A 107 14.74 -2.28 8.83
N ALA A 108 15.89 -2.94 8.94
CA ALA A 108 16.36 -3.52 10.19
C ALA A 108 17.89 -3.45 10.31
N ARG A 109 18.43 -3.67 11.52
CA ARG A 109 19.89 -3.81 11.72
C ARG A 109 20.46 -4.93 10.84
N LYS A 110 19.70 -6.01 10.71
CA LYS A 110 20.01 -7.16 9.87
C LYS A 110 18.72 -7.83 9.45
N VAL A 111 18.62 -8.22 8.19
CA VAL A 111 17.53 -9.03 7.67
C VAL A 111 18.09 -10.41 7.34
N VAL A 112 17.47 -11.45 7.89
CA VAL A 112 17.80 -12.85 7.63
C VAL A 112 16.62 -13.48 6.93
N LEU A 113 16.86 -14.02 5.74
CA LEU A 113 15.87 -14.72 4.94
C LEU A 113 16.24 -16.20 4.93
N GLU A 114 15.33 -17.04 5.42
CA GLU A 114 15.44 -18.49 5.23
C GLU A 114 15.10 -18.89 3.79
N SER A 115 15.22 -20.17 3.47
CA SER A 115 14.93 -20.67 2.13
C SER A 115 13.49 -20.31 1.72
N VAL A 116 13.26 -20.00 0.45
CA VAL A 116 11.93 -19.72 -0.12
C VAL A 116 11.24 -18.44 0.39
N ALA A 117 11.77 -17.76 1.43
CA ALA A 117 11.26 -16.46 1.85
C ALA A 117 11.51 -15.40 0.75
N ASN A 118 10.49 -14.61 0.44
CA ASN A 118 10.57 -13.56 -0.57
C ASN A 118 10.09 -12.21 -0.02
N ILE A 119 10.78 -11.15 -0.43
CA ILE A 119 10.34 -9.77 -0.28
C ILE A 119 10.10 -9.24 -1.69
N SER A 120 8.90 -8.77 -1.94
CA SER A 120 8.49 -8.17 -3.21
C SER A 120 7.75 -6.88 -2.96
N THR A 121 7.63 -6.05 -3.98
CA THR A 121 6.76 -4.87 -3.99
C THR A 121 5.74 -5.09 -5.09
N GLY A 122 4.62 -5.73 -4.76
CA GLY A 122 3.66 -6.21 -5.75
C GLY A 122 2.40 -5.35 -5.87
N THR A 123 2.11 -4.51 -4.87
CA THR A 123 0.75 -3.97 -4.78
C THR A 123 0.47 -2.79 -5.70
N ILE A 124 1.45 -1.90 -5.96
CA ILE A 124 1.36 -0.79 -6.93
C ILE A 124 2.78 -0.43 -7.40
N ASP A 125 3.07 -0.55 -8.70
CA ASP A 125 4.27 0.05 -9.32
C ASP A 125 4.00 1.54 -9.52
N PRO A 126 4.68 2.47 -8.81
CA PRO A 126 4.37 3.89 -8.91
C PRO A 126 4.54 4.45 -10.34
N ASP A 127 5.46 3.89 -11.12
CA ASP A 127 5.72 4.31 -12.50
C ASP A 127 4.88 3.52 -13.52
N GLY A 128 4.20 2.46 -13.06
CA GLY A 128 3.27 1.68 -13.87
C GLY A 128 1.91 2.36 -14.03
N ASP A 129 1.07 1.77 -14.87
CA ASP A 129 -0.30 2.17 -15.16
C ASP A 129 -1.15 0.90 -15.00
N ALA A 130 -1.67 0.68 -13.79
CA ALA A 130 -2.22 -0.62 -13.41
C ALA A 130 -3.60 -0.88 -14.03
N ASP A 131 -4.33 0.14 -14.46
CA ASP A 131 -5.60 0.00 -15.16
C ASP A 131 -5.56 0.31 -16.65
N GLY A 132 -4.45 0.85 -17.15
CA GLY A 132 -4.21 1.12 -18.57
C GLY A 132 -4.90 2.38 -19.07
N ASP A 133 -5.27 3.32 -18.20
CA ASP A 133 -5.93 4.57 -18.56
C ASP A 133 -4.97 5.65 -19.10
N GLY A 134 -3.66 5.38 -19.06
CA GLY A 134 -2.60 6.26 -19.50
C GLY A 134 -2.11 7.25 -18.43
N VAL A 135 -2.56 7.13 -17.18
CA VAL A 135 -2.09 7.90 -16.04
C VAL A 135 -1.26 6.98 -15.13
N PRO A 136 -0.01 7.34 -14.83
CA PRO A 136 0.79 6.52 -13.92
C PRO A 136 0.18 6.46 -12.52
N ASN A 137 0.30 5.30 -11.86
CA ASN A 137 -0.24 5.04 -10.53
C ASN A 137 0.19 6.11 -9.49
N TYR A 138 1.42 6.64 -9.60
CA TYR A 138 1.90 7.73 -8.73
C TYR A 138 1.16 9.05 -8.97
N SER A 139 0.82 9.37 -10.23
CA SER A 139 0.02 10.54 -10.56
C SER A 139 -1.41 10.41 -10.03
N GLU A 140 -2.02 9.24 -10.19
CA GLU A 140 -3.34 8.95 -9.64
C GLU A 140 -3.36 9.03 -8.11
N TYR A 141 -2.33 8.50 -7.46
CA TYR A 141 -2.16 8.64 -6.02
C TYR A 141 -2.15 10.12 -5.57
N ASN A 142 -1.40 10.98 -6.28
CA ASN A 142 -1.35 12.41 -5.99
C ASN A 142 -2.68 13.14 -6.27
N LEU A 143 -3.42 12.68 -7.27
CA LEU A 143 -4.73 13.21 -7.66
C LEU A 143 -5.88 12.67 -6.79
N ARG A 144 -5.59 11.75 -5.87
CA ARG A 144 -6.57 11.05 -5.05
C ARG A 144 -7.57 10.22 -5.87
N THR A 145 -7.10 9.57 -6.93
CA THR A 145 -7.84 8.60 -7.76
C THR A 145 -7.27 7.20 -7.58
N ASP A 146 -8.11 6.17 -7.76
CA ASP A 146 -7.72 4.76 -7.57
C ASP A 146 -6.95 4.18 -8.76
N PRO A 147 -5.67 3.76 -8.61
CA PRO A 147 -4.83 3.27 -9.71
C PRO A 147 -5.27 1.98 -10.41
N LYS A 148 -6.37 1.39 -9.96
CA LYS A 148 -6.97 0.19 -10.54
C LYS A 148 -8.30 0.50 -11.22
N ARG A 149 -8.68 1.77 -11.31
CA ARG A 149 -9.98 2.23 -11.77
C ARG A 149 -9.83 3.25 -12.91
N PRO A 150 -9.95 2.78 -14.17
CA PRO A 150 -9.64 3.60 -15.34
C PRO A 150 -10.70 4.69 -15.60
N ASP A 151 -11.71 4.78 -14.74
CA ASP A 151 -12.81 5.74 -14.81
C ASP A 151 -12.67 6.91 -13.83
N GLU A 152 -11.81 6.80 -12.81
CA GLU A 152 -11.63 7.82 -11.76
C GLU A 152 -10.60 8.88 -12.13
N SER A 153 -9.50 8.42 -12.71
CA SER A 153 -8.47 9.26 -13.27
C SER A 153 -8.81 9.53 -14.74
N LYS A 154 -8.89 10.80 -15.11
CA LYS A 154 -8.93 11.20 -16.51
C LYS A 154 -7.94 12.31 -16.67
N THR A 155 -6.83 12.01 -17.34
CA THR A 155 -5.95 13.07 -17.83
C THR A 155 -6.82 14.06 -18.59
N ILE A 156 -6.78 15.34 -18.20
CA ILE A 156 -7.12 16.38 -19.17
C ILE A 156 -6.06 16.20 -20.25
N GLY A 157 -6.44 15.54 -21.35
CA GLY A 157 -5.53 15.24 -22.43
C GLY A 157 -4.99 16.56 -22.97
N ILE A 158 -3.79 16.95 -22.53
CA ILE A 158 -3.01 17.95 -23.24
C ILE A 158 -2.66 17.26 -24.55
N PRO A 159 -3.13 17.75 -25.71
CA PRO A 159 -2.79 17.13 -26.97
C PRO A 159 -1.27 17.00 -27.06
N ASN A 160 -0.81 15.87 -27.62
CA ASN A 160 0.61 15.60 -27.79
C ASN A 160 1.27 16.84 -28.43
N HIS A 161 2.44 17.25 -27.94
CA HIS A 161 3.13 18.46 -28.41
C HIS A 161 3.36 18.47 -29.94
N SER A 162 3.34 17.29 -30.58
CA SER A 162 3.39 17.12 -32.05
C SER A 162 2.10 17.48 -32.79
N MET A 163 0.98 17.68 -32.09
CA MET A 163 -0.33 18.06 -32.63
C MET A 163 -0.65 19.55 -32.40
N ILE A 164 0.20 20.27 -31.67
CA ILE A 164 0.08 21.70 -31.43
C ILE A 164 1.03 22.41 -32.39
N ASP A 165 0.49 23.19 -33.33
CA ASP A 165 1.33 24.01 -34.19
C ASP A 165 1.81 25.25 -33.42
N ASN A 166 3.00 25.13 -32.82
CA ASN A 166 3.64 26.21 -32.06
C ASN A 166 4.16 27.37 -32.94
N SER A 167 3.92 27.36 -34.25
CA SER A 167 4.29 28.48 -35.13
C SER A 167 3.27 29.62 -35.14
N HIS A 168 2.09 29.40 -34.55
CA HIS A 168 1.03 30.39 -34.43
C HIS A 168 0.34 30.30 -33.05
N ASP A 169 -0.36 31.36 -32.66
CA ASP A 169 -1.21 31.31 -31.47
C ASP A 169 -2.46 30.47 -31.77
N GLU A 170 -2.65 29.38 -31.02
CA GLU A 170 -3.81 28.50 -31.14
C GLU A 170 -4.69 28.56 -29.89
N THR A 171 -6.03 28.52 -30.09
CA THR A 171 -7.00 28.39 -29.01
C THR A 171 -7.59 26.98 -29.03
N VAL A 172 -7.35 26.23 -27.96
CA VAL A 172 -7.88 24.86 -27.81
C VAL A 172 -9.16 24.88 -26.98
N PHE A 173 -10.23 24.30 -27.52
CA PHE A 173 -11.51 24.15 -26.83
C PHE A 173 -11.65 22.73 -26.27
N TYR A 174 -11.79 22.63 -24.95
CA TYR A 174 -12.04 21.36 -24.27
C TYR A 174 -13.54 21.17 -24.04
N ASN A 175 -14.07 20.04 -24.46
CA ASN A 175 -15.45 19.66 -24.17
C ASN A 175 -15.54 18.93 -22.83
N TYR A 176 -15.81 19.67 -21.76
CA TYR A 176 -15.99 19.13 -20.41
C TYR A 176 -17.16 18.13 -20.29
N ASN A 177 -18.16 18.18 -21.19
CA ASN A 177 -19.33 17.31 -21.13
C ASN A 177 -18.98 15.84 -21.36
N HIS A 178 -17.90 15.57 -22.10
CA HIS A 178 -17.42 14.22 -22.36
C HIS A 178 -16.72 13.60 -21.13
N TYR A 179 -16.08 14.44 -20.31
CA TYR A 179 -15.23 13.99 -19.21
C TYR A 179 -15.91 14.10 -17.83
N HIS A 180 -16.73 15.13 -17.60
CA HIS A 180 -17.42 15.39 -16.32
C HIS A 180 -18.90 15.78 -16.51
N PRO A 181 -19.79 14.85 -16.88
CA PRO A 181 -21.21 15.15 -17.07
C PRO A 181 -21.93 15.61 -15.78
N GLN A 182 -21.35 15.34 -14.61
CA GLN A 182 -21.97 15.59 -13.30
C GLN A 182 -21.85 17.05 -12.83
N LEU A 183 -20.83 17.79 -13.29
CA LEU A 183 -20.62 19.21 -12.89
C LEU A 183 -21.62 20.17 -13.53
N ILE A 184 -22.32 19.74 -14.58
CA ILE A 184 -23.31 20.55 -15.31
C ILE A 184 -24.66 20.55 -14.59
N GLN A 185 -24.98 19.50 -13.82
CA GLN A 185 -26.21 19.46 -13.04
C GLN A 185 -26.25 20.51 -11.93
N LEU A 186 -25.08 20.93 -11.42
CA LEU A 186 -24.96 22.00 -10.41
C LEU A 186 -24.94 23.41 -11.01
N ALA A 187 -24.68 23.54 -12.31
CA ALA A 187 -24.68 24.83 -13.00
C ALA A 187 -26.06 25.22 -13.57
N ASN A 188 -26.98 24.25 -13.67
CA ASN A 188 -28.35 24.42 -14.18
C ASN A 188 -29.43 24.38 -13.07
N SER A 189 -29.02 24.47 -11.79
CA SER A 189 -29.89 24.56 -10.61
C SER A 189 -29.87 25.95 -9.99
#